data_AF-A0A937NSV7-F1
#
_entry.id   AF-A0A937NSV7-F1
#
_cell.length_a   1.000
_cell.length_b   1.000
_cell.length_c   1.000
_cell.angle_alpha   90.00
_cell.angle_beta   90.00
_cell.angle_gamma   90.00
#
_symmetry.space_group_name_H-M   'P 1'
#
loop_
_entity.id
_entity.type
_entity.pdbx_description
1 polymer ?
#
loop_
_entity_poly.entity_id
_entity_poly.type
_entity_poly.pdbx_seq_one_letter_code
_entity_poly.pdbx_strand_id
1 'polypeptide(L)'
;MKGIAHFVAGVAAASCVPEAVRAASEGNPTYFILGGVFGLLPDTIDFKFSRYFYRHDIEVTPDPIEPDPQYIADRVAEAINRAHASGQSIRVKLNTVPVGLDKWQQYEVAFDVAARTVAVRYGPLVDTGQNLIPGSKPPPNAEAVAPVDCEVRIDYLASTQVDIFDGPVFSMDPTDDGRVSPGFIPWHRAWSHSLVIGVLFGLIGGVIWDIWATAVIFGASAAHALLDQLGYMGSALFYPFQSRRMSGMRLMHSGEALANLTAVWFCCLVIFWNLWRAVPGGIPPNGTRALILYGMAVPALIIAVYRRLRRLARRARPT
;
A
#
# COMPACT_ATOMS: atom_id res chain seq x y z
N MET A 1 -2.39 -3.60 0.80
CA MET A 1 -1.73 -4.94 0.81
C MET A 1 -1.02 -5.13 -0.53
N LYS A 2 -0.47 -6.29 -0.89
CA LYS A 2 -0.01 -6.53 -2.28
C LYS A 2 -1.20 -6.92 -3.16
N GLY A 3 -1.09 -6.70 -4.47
CA GLY A 3 -2.17 -6.94 -5.44
C GLY A 3 -2.82 -8.33 -5.34
N ILE A 4 -2.05 -9.41 -5.11
CA ILE A 4 -2.62 -10.75 -4.95
C ILE A 4 -3.60 -10.85 -3.78
N ALA A 5 -3.36 -10.16 -2.67
CA ALA A 5 -4.27 -10.16 -1.53
C ALA A 5 -5.59 -9.47 -1.88
N HIS A 6 -5.52 -8.37 -2.63
CA HIS A 6 -6.70 -7.64 -3.09
C HIS A 6 -7.52 -8.42 -4.12
N PHE A 7 -6.85 -9.10 -5.06
CA PHE A 7 -7.51 -10.02 -6.01
C PHE A 7 -8.29 -11.10 -5.28
N VAL A 8 -7.62 -11.85 -4.39
CA VAL A 8 -8.24 -12.98 -3.69
C VAL A 8 -9.34 -12.49 -2.74
N ALA A 9 -9.18 -11.30 -2.14
CA ALA A 9 -10.24 -10.67 -1.35
C ALA A 9 -11.49 -10.34 -2.18
N GLY A 10 -11.31 -9.87 -3.41
CA GLY A 10 -12.42 -9.64 -4.34
C GLY A 10 -13.14 -10.94 -4.72
N VAL A 11 -12.39 -12.02 -4.98
CA VAL A 11 -12.94 -13.37 -5.22
C VAL A 11 -13.67 -13.89 -3.96
N ALA A 12 -13.12 -13.63 -2.78
CA ALA A 12 -13.78 -14.00 -1.51
C ALA A 12 -15.08 -13.23 -1.29
N ALA A 13 -15.10 -11.93 -1.60
CA ALA A 13 -16.33 -11.13 -1.55
C ALA A 13 -17.38 -11.66 -2.53
N ALA A 14 -16.99 -12.02 -3.76
CA ALA A 14 -17.89 -12.64 -4.73
C ALA A 14 -18.47 -13.96 -4.22
N SER A 15 -17.66 -14.81 -3.59
CA SER A 15 -18.13 -16.09 -3.04
C SER A 15 -19.20 -15.94 -1.95
N CYS A 16 -19.27 -14.77 -1.28
CA CYS A 16 -20.30 -14.49 -0.30
C CYS A 16 -21.68 -14.23 -0.92
N VAL A 17 -21.76 -14.02 -2.24
CA VAL A 17 -23.02 -13.86 -2.98
C VAL A 17 -23.50 -15.24 -3.43
N PRO A 18 -24.64 -15.76 -2.91
CA PRO A 18 -25.09 -17.12 -3.21
C PRO A 18 -25.29 -17.37 -4.71
N GLU A 19 -25.78 -16.37 -5.43
CA GLU A 19 -25.95 -16.46 -6.88
C GLU A 19 -24.63 -16.64 -7.62
N ALA A 20 -23.55 -16.00 -7.14
CA ALA A 20 -22.24 -16.16 -7.74
C ALA A 20 -21.76 -17.62 -7.69
N VAL A 21 -22.03 -18.28 -6.56
CA VAL A 21 -21.71 -19.70 -6.36
C VAL A 21 -22.61 -20.59 -7.22
N ARG A 22 -23.92 -20.32 -7.25
CA ARG A 22 -24.89 -21.06 -8.06
C ARG A 22 -24.54 -21.00 -9.55
N ALA A 23 -24.37 -19.79 -10.09
CA ALA A 23 -24.01 -19.58 -11.48
C ALA A 23 -22.69 -20.28 -11.84
N ALA A 24 -21.68 -20.24 -10.97
CA ALA A 24 -20.43 -20.94 -11.20
C ALA A 24 -20.60 -22.47 -11.23
N SER A 25 -21.45 -23.03 -10.36
CA SER A 25 -21.76 -24.46 -10.36
C SER A 25 -22.50 -24.91 -11.63
N GLU A 26 -23.20 -24.00 -12.28
CA GLU A 26 -23.89 -24.19 -13.56
C GLU A 26 -22.97 -23.90 -14.77
N GLY A 27 -21.68 -23.59 -14.54
CA GLY A 27 -20.68 -23.36 -15.57
C GLY A 27 -20.47 -21.90 -15.96
N ASN A 28 -21.08 -20.94 -15.27
CA ASN A 28 -20.90 -19.51 -15.48
C ASN A 28 -20.03 -18.86 -14.37
N PRO A 29 -18.71 -18.69 -14.59
CA PRO A 29 -17.81 -18.12 -13.59
C PRO A 29 -17.79 -16.57 -13.55
N THR A 30 -18.65 -15.90 -14.32
CA THR A 30 -18.56 -14.45 -14.57
C THR A 30 -18.48 -13.63 -13.30
N TYR A 31 -19.28 -13.93 -12.28
CA TYR A 31 -19.25 -13.20 -11.01
C TYR A 31 -17.92 -13.35 -10.25
N PHE A 32 -17.27 -14.51 -10.30
CA PHE A 32 -15.94 -14.65 -9.70
C PHE A 32 -14.87 -13.86 -10.44
N ILE A 33 -14.98 -13.78 -11.78
CA ILE A 33 -14.12 -12.94 -12.61
C ILE A 33 -14.32 -11.47 -12.26
N LEU A 34 -15.57 -11.01 -12.18
CA LEU A 34 -15.91 -9.64 -11.76
C LEU A 34 -15.35 -9.34 -10.36
N GLY A 35 -15.51 -10.26 -9.42
CA GLY A 35 -14.94 -10.14 -8.08
C GLY A 35 -13.42 -9.95 -8.09
N GLY A 36 -12.70 -10.79 -8.83
CA GLY A 36 -11.25 -10.68 -8.96
C GLY A 36 -10.80 -9.38 -9.64
N VAL A 37 -11.45 -8.99 -10.75
CA VAL A 37 -11.15 -7.76 -11.49
C VAL A 37 -11.38 -6.53 -10.61
N PHE A 38 -12.55 -6.39 -10.00
CA PHE A 38 -12.90 -5.22 -9.18
C PHE A 38 -12.24 -5.23 -7.79
N GLY A 39 -11.70 -6.38 -7.37
CA GLY A 39 -10.75 -6.48 -6.26
C GLY A 39 -9.37 -5.90 -6.60
N LEU A 40 -8.92 -5.96 -7.85
CA LEU A 40 -7.63 -5.39 -8.30
C LEU A 40 -7.75 -3.98 -8.89
N LEU A 41 -8.93 -3.61 -9.36
CA LEU A 41 -9.14 -2.41 -10.16
C LEU A 41 -8.66 -1.12 -9.49
N PRO A 42 -8.90 -0.86 -8.18
CA PRO A 42 -8.45 0.38 -7.55
C PRO A 42 -6.93 0.60 -7.66
N ASP A 43 -6.14 -0.41 -7.29
CA ASP A 43 -4.67 -0.40 -7.46
C ASP A 43 -4.28 -0.23 -8.94
N THR A 44 -4.98 -0.93 -9.83
CA THR A 44 -4.70 -0.88 -11.26
C THR A 44 -4.90 0.53 -11.80
N ILE A 45 -6.01 1.19 -11.43
CA ILE A 45 -6.28 2.59 -11.79
C ILE A 45 -5.14 3.48 -11.29
N ASP A 46 -4.75 3.34 -10.02
CA ASP A 46 -3.75 4.21 -9.43
C ASP A 46 -2.36 4.05 -10.07
N PHE A 47 -1.87 2.82 -10.15
CA PHE A 47 -0.51 2.54 -10.60
C PHE A 47 -0.34 2.56 -12.12
N LYS A 48 -1.41 2.34 -12.90
CA LYS A 48 -1.36 2.35 -14.37
C LYS A 48 -1.87 3.65 -14.98
N PHE A 49 -2.63 4.45 -14.24
CA PHE A 49 -3.20 5.70 -14.76
C PHE A 49 -2.94 6.88 -13.81
N SER A 50 -3.51 6.89 -12.59
CA SER A 50 -3.49 8.08 -11.72
C SER A 50 -2.08 8.63 -11.48
N ARG A 51 -1.11 7.73 -11.28
CA ARG A 51 0.31 8.08 -11.09
C ARG A 51 0.86 8.96 -12.21
N TYR A 52 0.57 8.63 -13.47
CA TYR A 52 1.16 9.30 -14.64
C TYR A 52 0.53 10.67 -14.92
N PHE A 53 -0.69 10.89 -14.45
CA PHE A 53 -1.38 12.17 -14.55
C PHE A 53 -1.19 13.05 -13.30
N TYR A 54 -0.48 12.55 -12.28
CA TYR A 54 -0.25 13.31 -11.07
C TYR A 54 0.78 14.41 -11.33
N ARG A 55 0.45 15.63 -10.92
CA ARG A 55 1.32 16.79 -11.10
C ARG A 55 2.29 16.92 -9.93
N HIS A 56 3.51 17.31 -10.24
CA HIS A 56 4.57 17.59 -9.27
C HIS A 56 4.90 19.08 -9.32
N ASP A 57 5.09 19.70 -8.16
CA ASP A 57 5.51 21.10 -8.06
C ASP A 57 7.04 21.21 -8.00
N ILE A 58 7.68 20.18 -7.43
CA ILE A 58 9.13 20.00 -7.36
C ILE A 58 9.45 18.59 -7.84
N GLU A 59 10.42 18.48 -8.75
CA GLU A 59 11.00 17.20 -9.15
C GLU A 59 12.48 17.18 -8.76
N VAL A 60 12.89 16.13 -8.06
CA VAL A 60 14.26 15.92 -7.59
C VAL A 60 14.83 14.76 -8.38
N THR A 61 15.78 15.07 -9.26
CA THR A 61 16.48 14.08 -10.09
C THR A 61 17.95 14.13 -9.73
N PRO A 62 18.42 13.25 -8.82
CA PRO A 62 19.82 13.25 -8.42
C PRO A 62 20.72 12.78 -9.57
N ASP A 63 21.91 13.35 -9.67
CA ASP A 63 22.90 12.95 -10.68
C ASP A 63 23.53 11.59 -10.30
N PRO A 64 23.50 10.58 -11.19
CA PRO A 64 24.10 9.27 -10.93
C PRO A 64 25.64 9.28 -10.95
N ILE A 65 26.29 10.26 -11.57
CA ILE A 65 27.74 10.40 -11.70
C ILE A 65 28.29 11.27 -10.58
N GLU A 66 27.57 12.34 -10.22
CA GLU A 66 27.94 13.27 -9.14
C GLU A 66 26.86 13.30 -8.04
N PRO A 67 26.77 12.26 -7.18
CA PRO A 67 25.76 12.19 -6.14
C PRO A 67 25.87 13.35 -5.14
N ASP A 68 24.78 14.11 -4.99
CA ASP A 68 24.68 15.23 -4.06
C ASP A 68 23.49 15.02 -3.11
N PRO A 69 23.71 14.52 -1.87
CA PRO A 69 22.64 14.35 -0.91
C PRO A 69 22.12 15.69 -0.38
N GLN A 70 22.91 16.77 -0.43
CA GLN A 70 22.49 18.10 0.03
C GLN A 70 21.45 18.68 -0.92
N TYR A 71 21.63 18.53 -2.23
CA TYR A 71 20.61 18.87 -3.21
C TYR A 71 19.26 18.22 -2.90
N ILE A 72 19.24 16.92 -2.57
CA ILE A 72 17.99 16.21 -2.22
C ILE A 72 17.40 16.79 -0.93
N ALA A 73 18.22 16.97 0.11
CA ALA A 73 17.80 17.48 1.40
C ALA A 73 17.18 18.87 1.28
N ASP A 74 17.84 19.78 0.56
CA ASP A 74 17.42 21.16 0.35
C ASP A 74 16.09 21.22 -0.42
N ARG A 75 15.92 20.40 -1.46
CA ARG A 75 14.67 20.39 -2.25
C ARG A 75 13.48 19.83 -1.48
N VAL A 76 13.70 18.86 -0.60
CA VAL A 76 12.64 18.36 0.30
C VAL A 76 12.32 19.40 1.38
N ALA A 77 13.34 20.03 1.98
CA ALA A 77 13.15 21.10 2.95
C ALA A 77 12.43 22.32 2.33
N GLU A 78 12.79 22.70 1.10
CA GLU A 78 12.09 23.74 0.34
C GLU A 78 10.61 23.40 0.15
N ALA A 79 10.27 22.14 -0.16
CA ALA A 79 8.87 21.74 -0.30
C ALA A 79 8.10 21.93 1.00
N ILE A 80 8.70 21.59 2.14
CA ILE A 80 8.12 21.78 3.48
C ILE A 80 7.94 23.27 3.78
N ASN A 81 9.00 24.07 3.62
CA ASN A 81 8.99 25.49 3.95
C ASN A 81 8.00 26.26 3.07
N ARG A 82 7.91 25.93 1.77
CA ARG A 82 6.90 26.49 0.86
C ARG A 82 5.48 26.10 1.26
N ALA A 83 5.26 24.85 1.67
CA ALA A 83 3.94 24.43 2.13
C ALA A 83 3.52 25.17 3.39
N HIS A 84 4.44 25.33 4.34
CA HIS A 84 4.23 26.09 5.56
C HIS A 84 3.93 27.56 5.29
N ALA A 85 4.76 28.24 4.48
CA ALA A 85 4.63 29.66 4.21
C ALA A 85 3.38 30.00 3.37
N SER A 86 3.02 29.15 2.41
CA SER A 86 1.88 29.40 1.51
C SER A 86 0.54 28.90 2.04
N GLY A 87 0.54 27.97 3.00
CA GLY A 87 -0.68 27.26 3.40
C GLY A 87 -1.25 26.35 2.30
N GLN A 88 -0.48 26.08 1.23
CA GLN A 88 -0.87 25.19 0.14
C GLN A 88 -0.04 23.90 0.12
N SER A 89 -0.64 22.81 -0.35
CA SER A 89 0.07 21.54 -0.52
C SER A 89 1.14 21.65 -1.61
N ILE A 90 2.37 21.26 -1.30
CA ILE A 90 3.49 21.22 -2.27
C ILE A 90 3.88 19.76 -2.55
N ARG A 91 3.86 19.36 -3.82
CA ARG A 91 4.13 17.97 -4.25
C ARG A 91 5.56 17.84 -4.73
N VAL A 92 6.33 16.98 -4.08
CA VAL A 92 7.71 16.67 -4.43
C VAL A 92 7.83 15.24 -4.96
N LYS A 93 8.40 15.10 -6.15
CA LYS A 93 8.78 13.81 -6.75
C LYS A 93 10.24 13.54 -6.45
N LEU A 94 10.52 12.36 -5.89
CA LEU A 94 11.88 11.89 -5.64
C LEU A 94 12.21 10.79 -6.64
N ASN A 95 13.03 11.11 -7.65
CA ASN A 95 13.45 10.14 -8.65
C ASN A 95 14.56 9.24 -8.10
N THR A 96 14.56 8.00 -8.53
CA THR A 96 15.63 7.03 -8.22
C THR A 96 16.88 7.32 -9.03
N VAL A 97 18.01 6.77 -8.60
CA VAL A 97 19.31 6.97 -9.27
C VAL A 97 19.74 5.69 -9.98
N PRO A 98 19.36 5.48 -11.26
CA PRO A 98 19.84 4.32 -12.02
C PRO A 98 21.33 4.46 -12.32
N VAL A 99 22.11 3.43 -11.99
CA VAL A 99 23.56 3.37 -12.27
C VAL A 99 23.93 2.21 -13.21
N GLY A 100 22.91 1.47 -13.68
CA GLY A 100 23.03 0.36 -14.62
C GLY A 100 21.65 -0.14 -15.05
N LEU A 101 21.62 -1.17 -15.90
CA LEU A 101 20.38 -1.75 -16.41
C LEU A 101 19.49 -2.35 -15.31
N ASP A 102 20.12 -2.95 -14.31
CA ASP A 102 19.49 -3.65 -13.20
C ASP A 102 19.98 -3.16 -11.84
N LYS A 103 20.61 -1.96 -11.79
CA LYS A 103 21.26 -1.41 -10.59
C LYS A 103 20.85 0.02 -10.30
N TRP A 104 20.59 0.29 -9.03
CA TRP A 104 20.27 1.61 -8.55
C TRP A 104 21.10 1.97 -7.32
N GLN A 105 21.46 3.24 -7.25
CA GLN A 105 22.02 3.85 -6.06
C GLN A 105 20.87 4.20 -5.11
N GLN A 106 20.77 3.45 -4.00
CA GLN A 106 19.76 3.70 -2.98
C GLN A 106 20.09 4.99 -2.21
N TYR A 107 19.07 5.73 -1.81
CA TYR A 107 19.17 6.76 -0.79
C TYR A 107 17.95 6.75 0.14
N GLU A 108 18.09 7.35 1.31
CA GLU A 108 17.06 7.45 2.32
C GLU A 108 16.77 8.93 2.57
N VAL A 109 15.50 9.30 2.66
CA VAL A 109 15.05 10.61 3.14
C VAL A 109 14.36 10.41 4.48
N ALA A 110 14.85 11.10 5.51
CA ALA A 110 14.35 11.04 6.87
C ALA A 110 13.96 12.43 7.39
N PHE A 111 12.87 12.51 8.14
CA PHE A 111 12.39 13.71 8.79
C PHE A 111 12.71 13.64 10.28
N ASP A 112 13.62 14.49 10.77
CA ASP A 112 13.92 14.64 12.18
C ASP A 112 13.06 15.76 12.77
N VAL A 113 12.01 15.35 13.48
CA VAL A 113 11.05 16.28 14.10
C VAL A 113 11.69 17.09 15.23
N ALA A 114 12.61 16.50 15.99
CA ALA A 114 13.23 17.15 17.14
C ALA A 114 14.28 18.18 16.69
N ALA A 115 15.10 17.82 15.69
CA ALA A 115 16.09 18.71 15.11
C ALA A 115 15.49 19.72 14.12
N ARG A 116 14.23 19.52 13.67
CA ARG A 116 13.60 20.28 12.58
C ARG A 116 14.44 20.26 11.32
N THR A 117 14.80 19.06 10.90
CA THR A 117 15.62 18.86 9.70
C THR A 117 15.10 17.74 8.83
N VAL A 118 15.46 17.81 7.55
CA VAL A 118 15.43 16.70 6.62
C VAL A 118 16.85 16.17 6.48
N ALA A 119 17.04 14.88 6.77
CA ALA A 119 18.31 14.19 6.56
C ALA A 119 18.22 13.29 5.33
N VAL A 120 19.25 13.31 4.50
CA VAL A 120 19.39 12.43 3.35
C VAL A 120 20.65 11.61 3.50
N ARG A 121 20.55 10.31 3.23
CA ARG A 121 21.68 9.39 3.27
C ARG A 121 21.70 8.44 2.09
N TYR A 122 22.74 8.48 1.27
CA TYR A 122 23.00 7.45 0.29
C TYR A 122 23.37 6.11 0.94
N GLY A 123 22.81 5.04 0.39
CA GLY A 123 23.03 3.66 0.80
C GLY A 123 23.96 2.91 -0.15
N PRO A 124 24.02 1.57 -0.04
CA PRO A 124 24.66 0.72 -1.04
C PRO A 124 23.84 0.66 -2.34
N LEU A 125 24.39 0.00 -3.37
CA LEU A 125 23.63 -0.30 -4.58
C LEU A 125 22.64 -1.43 -4.34
N VAL A 126 21.50 -1.37 -5.02
CA VAL A 126 20.49 -2.43 -5.04
C VAL A 126 20.25 -2.94 -6.45
N ASP A 127 19.82 -4.20 -6.55
CA ASP A 127 19.29 -4.77 -7.78
C ASP A 127 17.78 -4.47 -7.96
N THR A 128 17.21 -4.90 -9.09
CA THR A 128 15.76 -4.77 -9.38
C THR A 128 14.87 -5.44 -8.32
N GLY A 129 15.39 -6.44 -7.61
CA GLY A 129 14.71 -7.13 -6.51
C GLY A 129 14.85 -6.44 -5.15
N GLN A 130 15.44 -5.24 -5.09
CA GLN A 130 15.80 -4.50 -3.87
C GLN A 130 16.82 -5.25 -3.00
N ASN A 131 17.58 -6.20 -3.57
CA ASN A 131 18.65 -6.86 -2.83
C ASN A 131 19.89 -5.98 -2.87
N LEU A 132 20.55 -5.84 -1.72
CA LEU A 132 21.82 -5.13 -1.63
C LEU A 132 22.87 -5.87 -2.46
N ILE A 133 23.57 -5.14 -3.33
CA ILE A 133 24.66 -5.69 -4.12
C ILE A 133 25.90 -5.81 -3.21
N PRO A 134 26.41 -7.04 -2.96
CA PRO A 134 27.53 -7.25 -2.04
C PRO A 134 28.76 -6.43 -2.43
N GLY A 135 29.40 -5.81 -1.44
CA GLY A 135 30.62 -5.02 -1.65
C GLY A 135 30.41 -3.62 -2.24
N SER A 136 29.17 -3.26 -2.60
CA SER A 136 28.86 -1.87 -2.99
C SER A 136 28.96 -0.94 -1.78
N LYS A 137 29.64 0.19 -1.96
CA LYS A 137 29.80 1.22 -0.93
C LYS A 137 28.95 2.44 -1.31
N PRO A 138 28.42 3.18 -0.33
CA PRO A 138 27.87 4.49 -0.58
C PRO A 138 28.90 5.43 -1.23
N PRO A 139 28.44 6.44 -1.99
CA PRO A 139 29.31 7.49 -2.52
C PRO A 139 30.02 8.26 -1.40
N PRO A 140 31.15 8.94 -1.69
CA PRO A 140 31.76 9.89 -0.75
C PRO A 140 30.74 10.97 -0.34
N ASN A 141 30.84 11.47 0.90
CA ASN A 141 29.90 12.46 1.45
C ASN A 141 28.42 12.04 1.31
N ALA A 142 28.12 10.78 1.64
CA ALA A 142 26.80 10.17 1.46
C ALA A 142 25.67 10.82 2.29
N GLU A 143 25.97 11.72 3.22
CA GLU A 143 25.01 12.26 4.18
C GLU A 143 24.92 13.78 4.08
N ALA A 144 23.69 14.29 4.16
CA ALA A 144 23.41 15.71 4.19
C ALA A 144 22.18 16.00 5.04
N VAL A 145 22.07 17.24 5.51
CA VAL A 145 20.97 17.69 6.36
C VAL A 145 20.56 19.10 5.93
N ALA A 146 19.26 19.34 5.85
CA ALA A 146 18.68 20.65 5.55
C ALA A 146 17.67 21.05 6.64
N PRO A 147 17.71 22.29 7.15
CA PRO A 147 16.75 22.76 8.16
C PRO A 147 15.37 23.04 7.56
N VAL A 148 14.33 22.92 8.39
CA VAL A 148 12.96 23.32 8.04
C VAL A 148 12.41 24.36 9.02
N ASP A 149 11.53 25.22 8.53
CA ASP A 149 11.01 26.38 9.27
C ASP A 149 9.86 26.01 10.23
N CYS A 150 9.33 24.79 10.12
CA CYS A 150 8.21 24.31 10.91
C CYS A 150 8.41 22.87 11.39
N GLU A 151 7.63 22.47 12.40
CA GLU A 151 7.59 21.06 12.81
C GLU A 151 6.87 20.19 11.77
N VAL A 152 7.41 19.00 11.54
CA VAL A 152 6.83 18.00 10.64
C VAL A 152 5.96 17.02 11.44
N ARG A 153 4.72 16.78 10.99
CA ARG A 153 3.82 15.78 11.56
C ARG A 153 3.89 14.47 10.76
N ILE A 154 4.48 13.44 11.36
CA ILE A 154 4.68 12.13 10.72
C ILE A 154 3.42 11.26 10.83
N ASP A 155 2.69 11.13 9.73
CA ASP A 155 1.47 10.30 9.65
C ASP A 155 1.73 8.89 9.08
N TYR A 156 2.82 8.69 8.31
CA TYR A 156 3.20 7.41 7.69
C TYR A 156 4.52 6.86 8.25
N LEU A 157 5.65 7.19 7.63
CA LEU A 157 6.99 6.78 8.04
C LEU A 157 7.86 8.03 8.20
N ALA A 158 8.69 8.05 9.25
CA ALA A 158 9.67 9.11 9.47
C ALA A 158 10.83 9.04 8.47
N SER A 159 11.04 7.87 7.85
CA SER A 159 12.08 7.63 6.86
C SER A 159 11.52 6.82 5.70
N THR A 160 11.98 7.13 4.49
CA THR A 160 11.64 6.42 3.27
C THR A 160 12.89 6.14 2.46
N GLN A 161 13.11 4.87 2.11
CA GLN A 161 14.10 4.48 1.11
C GLN A 161 13.59 4.74 -0.30
N VAL A 162 14.46 5.30 -1.13
CA VAL A 162 14.28 5.49 -2.57
C VAL A 162 15.36 4.66 -3.26
N ASP A 163 14.96 3.60 -3.93
CA ASP A 163 15.89 2.55 -4.32
C ASP A 163 15.63 1.96 -5.71
N ILE A 164 14.39 1.81 -6.19
CA ILE A 164 14.10 1.22 -7.50
C ILE A 164 12.91 1.86 -8.25
N PHE A 165 12.85 1.56 -9.55
CA PHE A 165 11.85 2.05 -10.50
C PHE A 165 11.88 3.56 -10.69
N ASP A 166 10.84 4.26 -10.25
CA ASP A 166 10.61 5.66 -10.57
C ASP A 166 10.45 6.48 -9.28
N GLY A 167 10.62 5.86 -8.11
CA GLY A 167 10.63 6.54 -6.82
C GLY A 167 9.28 7.15 -6.37
N PRO A 168 9.20 7.60 -5.10
CA PRO A 168 7.96 8.06 -4.50
C PRO A 168 7.64 9.53 -4.82
N VAL A 169 6.37 9.88 -4.59
CA VAL A 169 5.91 11.27 -4.54
C VAL A 169 5.46 11.54 -3.11
N PHE A 170 5.80 12.72 -2.58
CA PHE A 170 5.25 13.22 -1.33
C PHE A 170 4.40 14.46 -1.59
N SER A 171 3.26 14.59 -0.90
CA SER A 171 2.63 15.89 -0.67
C SER A 171 3.10 16.43 0.67
N MET A 172 3.54 17.68 0.71
CA MET A 172 3.79 18.43 1.94
C MET A 172 2.51 19.20 2.23
N ASP A 173 1.67 18.64 3.11
CA ASP A 173 0.33 19.16 3.37
C ASP A 173 0.34 20.00 4.66
N PRO A 174 0.04 21.30 4.60
CA PRO A 174 -0.05 22.13 5.79
C PRO A 174 -1.25 21.74 6.64
N THR A 175 -1.08 21.80 7.95
CA THR A 175 -2.09 21.43 8.95
C THR A 175 -2.58 22.66 9.72
N ASP A 176 -3.79 22.58 10.26
CA ASP A 176 -4.46 23.73 10.91
C ASP A 176 -3.73 24.23 12.16
N ASP A 177 -2.82 23.42 12.73
CA ASP A 177 -1.95 23.74 13.86
C ASP A 177 -0.57 24.31 13.46
N GLY A 178 -0.40 24.67 12.19
CA GLY A 178 0.82 25.31 11.68
C GLY A 178 1.97 24.37 11.35
N ARG A 179 1.75 23.05 11.44
CA ARG A 179 2.73 22.02 11.05
C ARG A 179 2.58 21.66 9.57
N VAL A 180 3.50 20.83 9.07
CA VAL A 180 3.41 20.22 7.73
C VAL A 180 3.45 18.71 7.85
N SER A 181 2.54 18.02 7.17
CA SER A 181 2.48 16.55 7.16
C SER A 181 2.89 15.98 5.79
N PRO A 182 3.93 15.13 5.73
CA PRO A 182 4.32 14.45 4.51
C PRO A 182 3.34 13.32 4.16
N GLY A 183 2.54 13.51 3.12
CA GLY A 183 1.67 12.49 2.54
C GLY A 183 2.42 11.63 1.52
N PHE A 184 2.69 10.37 1.86
CA PHE A 184 3.33 9.40 0.96
C PHE A 184 2.39 8.96 -0.17
N ILE A 185 2.87 9.02 -1.43
CA ILE A 185 2.16 8.68 -2.67
C ILE A 185 0.69 9.16 -2.67
N PRO A 186 0.46 10.49 -2.65
CA PRO A 186 -0.85 11.08 -2.37
C PRO A 186 -1.92 10.76 -3.44
N TRP A 187 -1.52 10.43 -4.66
CA TRP A 187 -2.43 9.96 -5.72
C TRP A 187 -2.99 8.55 -5.44
N HIS A 188 -2.29 7.74 -4.66
CA HIS A 188 -2.71 6.39 -4.35
C HIS A 188 -3.73 6.39 -3.21
N ARG A 189 -4.77 5.57 -3.31
CA ARG A 189 -5.86 5.44 -2.31
C ARG A 189 -6.69 6.71 -2.12
N ALA A 190 -6.73 7.51 -3.18
CA ALA A 190 -7.61 8.65 -3.30
C ALA A 190 -9.00 8.17 -3.77
N TRP A 191 -9.51 8.74 -4.86
CA TRP A 191 -10.87 8.50 -5.33
C TRP A 191 -11.17 7.03 -5.69
N SER A 192 -10.21 6.33 -6.30
CA SER A 192 -10.36 4.94 -6.77
C SER A 192 -10.60 3.93 -5.63
N HIS A 193 -10.23 4.28 -4.39
CA HIS A 193 -10.36 3.44 -3.19
C HIS A 193 -11.50 3.90 -2.28
N SER A 194 -12.55 4.48 -2.87
CA SER A 194 -13.74 4.95 -2.19
C SER A 194 -14.87 3.91 -2.24
N LEU A 195 -15.62 3.80 -1.14
CA LEU A 195 -16.83 3.01 -1.07
C LEU A 195 -17.92 3.58 -1.98
N VAL A 196 -17.98 4.91 -2.13
CA VAL A 196 -18.94 5.59 -3.01
C VAL A 196 -18.64 5.28 -4.47
N ILE A 197 -17.37 5.28 -4.86
CA ILE A 197 -16.95 4.86 -6.20
C ILE A 197 -17.22 3.36 -6.41
N GLY A 198 -17.03 2.53 -5.38
CA GLY A 198 -17.44 1.13 -5.40
C GLY A 198 -18.95 0.95 -5.66
N VAL A 199 -19.81 1.77 -5.05
CA VAL A 199 -21.26 1.75 -5.33
C VAL A 199 -21.53 2.12 -6.79
N LEU A 200 -20.88 3.17 -7.30
CA LEU A 200 -21.03 3.57 -8.71
C LEU A 200 -20.64 2.43 -9.67
N PHE A 201 -19.49 1.79 -9.45
CA PHE A 201 -19.08 0.64 -10.26
C PHE A 201 -20.06 -0.54 -10.14
N GLY A 202 -20.58 -0.80 -8.94
CA GLY A 202 -21.61 -1.81 -8.73
C GLY A 202 -22.88 -1.51 -9.53
N LEU A 203 -23.37 -0.27 -9.51
CA LEU A 203 -24.57 0.12 -10.26
C LEU A 203 -24.36 0.01 -11.77
N ILE A 204 -23.21 0.44 -12.28
CA ILE A 204 -22.85 0.28 -13.70
C ILE A 204 -22.83 -1.20 -14.08
N GLY A 205 -22.19 -2.04 -13.27
CA GLY A 205 -22.19 -3.48 -13.48
C GLY A 205 -23.59 -4.10 -13.43
N GLY A 206 -24.48 -3.55 -12.60
CA GLY A 206 -25.87 -3.99 -12.52
C GLY A 206 -26.67 -3.76 -13.78
N VAL A 207 -26.42 -2.63 -14.45
CA VAL A 207 -27.04 -2.29 -15.74
C VAL A 207 -26.52 -3.18 -16.87
N ILE A 208 -25.22 -3.53 -16.84
CA ILE A 208 -24.58 -4.33 -17.90
C ILE A 208 -24.94 -5.82 -17.76
N TRP A 209 -24.99 -6.34 -16.53
CA TRP A 209 -25.29 -7.74 -16.25
C TRP A 209 -26.61 -7.88 -15.50
N ASP A 210 -26.58 -7.72 -14.17
CA ASP A 210 -27.75 -7.86 -13.30
C ASP A 210 -27.45 -7.40 -11.86
N ILE A 211 -28.47 -7.44 -11.01
CA ILE A 211 -28.37 -7.03 -9.60
C ILE A 211 -27.29 -7.80 -8.79
N TRP A 212 -26.96 -9.03 -9.19
CA TRP A 212 -25.93 -9.82 -8.51
C TRP A 212 -24.53 -9.34 -8.90
N ALA A 213 -24.34 -8.92 -10.14
CA ALA A 213 -23.12 -8.22 -10.55
C ALA A 213 -22.93 -6.93 -9.74
N THR A 214 -23.99 -6.18 -9.41
CA THR A 214 -23.89 -5.03 -8.50
C THR A 214 -23.32 -5.42 -7.15
N ALA A 215 -23.88 -6.45 -6.51
CA ALA A 215 -23.45 -6.90 -5.19
C ALA A 215 -21.98 -7.37 -5.21
N VAL A 216 -21.60 -8.13 -6.24
CA VAL A 216 -20.25 -8.67 -6.43
C VAL A 216 -19.23 -7.57 -6.64
N ILE A 217 -19.50 -6.65 -7.56
CA ILE A 217 -18.57 -5.57 -7.92
C ILE A 217 -18.39 -4.61 -6.76
N PHE A 218 -19.49 -4.17 -6.14
CA PHE A 218 -19.43 -3.33 -4.95
C PHE A 218 -18.69 -4.05 -3.81
N GLY A 219 -19.04 -5.31 -3.54
CA GLY A 219 -18.41 -6.10 -2.48
C GLY A 219 -16.91 -6.26 -2.68
N ALA A 220 -16.45 -6.50 -3.91
CA ALA A 220 -15.04 -6.63 -4.23
C ALA A 220 -14.27 -5.30 -4.08
N SER A 221 -14.80 -4.20 -4.62
CA SER A 221 -14.18 -2.88 -4.47
C SER A 221 -14.20 -2.40 -3.01
N ALA A 222 -15.27 -2.68 -2.27
CA ALA A 222 -15.35 -2.37 -0.85
C ALA A 222 -14.35 -3.20 -0.04
N ALA A 223 -14.23 -4.51 -0.30
CA ALA A 223 -13.25 -5.38 0.35
C ALA A 223 -11.82 -4.87 0.11
N HIS A 224 -11.51 -4.40 -1.10
CA HIS A 224 -10.25 -3.73 -1.40
C HIS A 224 -10.01 -2.52 -0.49
N ALA A 225 -10.94 -1.56 -0.50
CA ALA A 225 -10.81 -0.30 0.25
C ALA A 225 -10.73 -0.53 1.77
N LEU A 226 -11.48 -1.49 2.30
CA LEU A 226 -11.48 -1.85 3.71
C LEU A 226 -10.20 -2.58 4.14
N LEU A 227 -9.66 -3.48 3.31
CA LEU A 227 -8.37 -4.11 3.59
C LEU A 227 -7.24 -3.07 3.67
N ASP A 228 -7.33 -2.02 2.88
CA ASP A 228 -6.36 -0.94 2.91
C ASP A 228 -6.40 -0.09 4.19
N GLN A 229 -7.55 -0.04 4.85
CA GLN A 229 -7.68 0.59 6.17
C GLN A 229 -6.98 -0.19 7.28
N LEU A 230 -6.70 -1.48 7.10
CA LEU A 230 -5.85 -2.23 8.04
C LEU A 230 -4.37 -1.82 7.92
N GLY A 231 -4.01 -1.15 6.82
CA GLY A 231 -2.66 -0.67 6.53
C GLY A 231 -2.27 0.59 7.29
N TYR A 232 -1.14 1.17 6.91
CA TYR A 232 -0.66 2.43 7.49
C TYR A 232 -1.26 3.66 6.80
N MET A 233 -1.37 3.63 5.46
CA MET A 233 -1.83 4.78 4.69
C MET A 233 -3.34 5.04 4.78
N GLY A 234 -4.15 3.99 4.99
CA GLY A 234 -5.61 4.05 4.85
C GLY A 234 -6.05 4.50 3.45
N SER A 235 -7.24 5.11 3.34
CA SER A 235 -7.89 5.48 2.08
C SER A 235 -8.85 6.66 2.24
N ALA A 236 -9.19 7.32 1.13
CA ALA A 236 -10.29 8.29 1.06
C ALA A 236 -11.66 7.59 0.87
N LEU A 237 -12.14 6.91 1.92
CA LEU A 237 -13.30 6.00 1.86
C LEU A 237 -14.58 6.64 1.33
N PHE A 238 -14.76 7.94 1.56
CA PHE A 238 -15.99 8.66 1.23
C PHE A 238 -15.79 9.71 0.14
N TYR A 239 -14.74 9.62 -0.68
CA TYR A 239 -14.62 10.48 -1.86
C TYR A 239 -15.88 10.36 -2.74
N PRO A 240 -16.48 11.46 -3.25
CA PRO A 240 -15.94 12.83 -3.30
C PRO A 240 -16.26 13.71 -2.08
N PHE A 241 -17.03 13.23 -1.10
CA PHE A 241 -17.38 13.99 0.11
C PHE A 241 -16.20 14.16 1.07
N GLN A 242 -15.17 13.32 0.90
CA GLN A 242 -13.92 13.35 1.65
C GLN A 242 -12.74 13.23 0.68
N SER A 243 -11.93 14.28 0.56
CA SER A 243 -10.74 14.31 -0.31
C SER A 243 -9.45 13.88 0.39
N ARG A 244 -9.30 14.19 1.70
CA ARG A 244 -8.16 13.77 2.51
C ARG A 244 -8.30 12.30 2.90
N ARG A 245 -7.22 11.51 2.86
CA ARG A 245 -7.24 10.11 3.30
C ARG A 245 -7.47 10.02 4.80
N MET A 246 -8.27 9.05 5.23
CA MET A 246 -8.28 8.62 6.63
C MET A 246 -7.04 7.77 6.89
N SER A 247 -6.37 8.00 8.04
CA SER A 247 -5.26 7.15 8.46
C SER A 247 -5.76 5.72 8.65
N GLY A 248 -4.95 4.75 8.21
CA GLY A 248 -5.22 3.35 8.50
C GLY A 248 -4.90 2.99 9.95
N MET A 249 -5.30 1.77 10.33
CA MET A 249 -5.17 1.21 11.69
C MET A 249 -3.74 0.75 12.02
N ARG A 250 -2.82 0.74 11.05
CA ARG A 250 -1.41 0.35 11.20
C ARG A 250 -1.22 -1.08 11.72
N LEU A 251 -2.14 -1.98 11.38
CA LEU A 251 -2.10 -3.39 11.80
C LEU A 251 -1.20 -4.23 10.90
N MET A 252 -1.10 -3.87 9.62
CA MET A 252 -0.36 -4.62 8.61
C MET A 252 0.44 -3.67 7.72
N HIS A 253 1.68 -4.05 7.38
CA HIS A 253 2.45 -3.33 6.37
C HIS A 253 2.41 -4.08 5.03
N SER A 254 2.24 -3.38 3.92
CA SER A 254 2.10 -4.00 2.59
C SER A 254 3.32 -4.83 2.18
N GLY A 255 4.51 -4.43 2.65
CA GLY A 255 5.77 -5.17 2.43
C GLY A 255 5.91 -6.46 3.27
N GLU A 256 5.05 -6.69 4.26
CA GLU A 256 5.15 -7.88 5.10
C GLU A 256 4.54 -9.11 4.43
N ALA A 257 5.40 -10.05 4.01
CA ALA A 257 4.96 -11.29 3.38
C ALA A 257 3.95 -12.07 4.23
N LEU A 258 4.12 -12.06 5.56
CA LEU A 258 3.28 -12.78 6.49
C LEU A 258 1.88 -12.17 6.61
N ALA A 259 1.76 -10.85 6.63
CA ALA A 259 0.46 -10.17 6.61
C ALA A 259 -0.32 -10.52 5.33
N ASN A 260 0.36 -10.44 4.18
CA ASN A 260 -0.20 -10.84 2.89
C ASN A 260 -0.65 -12.31 2.87
N LEU A 261 0.20 -13.22 3.36
CA LEU A 261 -0.13 -14.64 3.45
C LEU A 261 -1.37 -14.87 4.32
N THR A 262 -1.46 -14.23 5.49
CA THR A 262 -2.60 -14.38 6.39
C THR A 262 -3.89 -13.89 5.76
N ALA A 263 -3.88 -12.75 5.07
CA ALA A 263 -5.08 -12.26 4.40
C ALA A 263 -5.51 -13.19 3.25
N VAL A 264 -4.56 -13.63 2.41
CA VAL A 264 -4.85 -14.58 1.32
C VAL A 264 -5.40 -15.90 1.88
N TRP A 265 -4.76 -16.45 2.93
CA TRP A 265 -5.20 -17.66 3.61
C TRP A 265 -6.63 -17.54 4.12
N PHE A 266 -6.95 -16.45 4.81
CA PHE A 266 -8.29 -16.18 5.30
C PHE A 266 -9.31 -16.07 4.16
N CYS A 267 -8.97 -15.36 3.08
CA CYS A 267 -9.83 -15.24 1.91
C CYS A 267 -10.08 -16.60 1.23
N CYS A 268 -9.06 -17.44 1.08
CA CYS A 268 -9.21 -18.80 0.55
C CYS A 268 -10.17 -19.64 1.40
N LEU A 269 -10.07 -19.54 2.73
CA LEU A 269 -10.97 -20.25 3.63
C LEU A 269 -12.42 -19.77 3.50
N VAL A 270 -12.64 -18.46 3.37
CA VAL A 270 -13.98 -17.90 3.10
C VAL A 270 -14.52 -18.41 1.76
N ILE A 271 -13.69 -18.44 0.72
CA ILE A 271 -14.08 -18.98 -0.60
C ILE A 271 -14.50 -20.43 -0.47
N PHE A 272 -13.63 -21.30 0.06
CA PHE A 272 -13.93 -22.72 0.17
C PHE A 272 -15.12 -22.99 1.07
N TRP A 273 -15.27 -22.23 2.15
CA TRP A 273 -16.44 -22.29 3.00
C TRP A 273 -17.73 -22.00 2.23
N ASN A 274 -17.75 -20.92 1.45
CA ASN A 274 -18.91 -20.53 0.68
C ASN A 274 -19.25 -21.51 -0.43
N LEU A 275 -18.25 -22.04 -1.14
CA LEU A 275 -18.43 -23.07 -2.14
C LEU A 275 -18.97 -24.36 -1.51
N TRP A 276 -18.40 -24.80 -0.39
CA TRP A 276 -18.82 -26.02 0.30
C TRP A 276 -20.28 -25.94 0.75
N ARG A 277 -20.71 -24.78 1.26
CA ARG A 277 -22.10 -24.55 1.66
C ARG A 277 -23.11 -24.77 0.53
N ALA A 278 -22.70 -24.62 -0.72
CA ALA A 278 -23.55 -24.79 -1.88
C ALA A 278 -23.56 -26.22 -2.43
N VAL A 279 -22.69 -27.12 -1.95
CA VAL A 279 -22.62 -28.52 -2.40
C VAL A 279 -23.63 -29.39 -1.62
N PRO A 280 -24.31 -30.36 -2.27
CA PRO A 280 -25.15 -31.34 -1.58
C PRO A 280 -24.35 -32.12 -0.52
N GLY A 281 -24.79 -32.09 0.74
CA GLY A 281 -24.08 -32.66 1.90
C GLY A 281 -23.77 -31.65 3.00
N GLY A 282 -23.82 -30.35 2.69
CA GLY A 282 -23.75 -29.27 3.67
C GLY A 282 -22.42 -29.14 4.42
N ILE A 283 -22.40 -28.25 5.41
CA ILE A 283 -21.24 -28.07 6.31
C ILE A 283 -21.19 -29.26 7.28
N PRO A 284 -20.03 -29.92 7.47
CA PRO A 284 -19.87 -30.96 8.48
C PRO A 284 -20.26 -30.46 9.88
N PRO A 285 -20.73 -31.32 10.80
CA PRO A 285 -20.84 -30.96 12.21
C PRO A 285 -19.51 -30.37 12.72
N ASN A 286 -19.52 -29.16 13.28
CA ASN A 286 -18.36 -28.33 13.66
C ASN A 286 -17.61 -27.58 12.54
N GLY A 287 -18.07 -27.59 11.28
CA GLY A 287 -17.36 -26.92 10.20
C GLY A 287 -17.11 -25.42 10.45
N THR A 288 -18.04 -24.70 11.10
CA THR A 288 -17.84 -23.26 11.41
C THR A 288 -16.73 -23.06 12.44
N ARG A 289 -16.63 -23.98 13.41
CA ARG A 289 -15.55 -23.97 14.40
C ARG A 289 -14.22 -24.33 13.75
N ALA A 290 -14.23 -25.28 12.82
CA ALA A 290 -13.06 -25.62 12.02
C ALA A 290 -12.61 -24.44 11.15
N LEU A 291 -13.53 -23.69 10.53
CA LEU A 291 -13.21 -22.47 9.78
C LEU A 291 -12.53 -21.43 10.67
N ILE A 292 -13.07 -21.18 11.86
CA ILE A 292 -12.50 -20.25 12.84
C ILE A 292 -11.10 -20.72 13.28
N LEU A 293 -10.95 -22.01 13.58
CA LEU A 293 -9.69 -22.61 14.03
C LEU A 293 -8.62 -22.54 12.92
N TYR A 294 -8.94 -22.99 11.71
CA TYR A 294 -8.00 -22.98 10.58
C TYR A 294 -7.77 -21.58 10.03
N GLY A 295 -8.76 -20.68 10.12
CA GLY A 295 -8.67 -19.32 9.60
C GLY A 295 -7.99 -18.32 10.48
N MET A 296 -8.02 -18.52 11.81
CA MET A 296 -7.40 -17.59 12.75
C MET A 296 -6.30 -18.25 13.59
N ALA A 297 -6.54 -19.44 14.16
CA ALA A 297 -5.58 -20.03 15.10
C ALA A 297 -4.31 -20.53 14.42
N VAL A 298 -4.41 -21.17 13.25
CA VAL A 298 -3.24 -21.68 12.51
C VAL A 298 -2.34 -20.54 12.01
N PRO A 299 -2.84 -19.50 11.30
CA PRO A 299 -2.02 -18.35 10.91
C PRO A 299 -1.43 -17.63 12.12
N ALA A 300 -2.21 -17.40 13.18
CA ALA A 300 -1.72 -16.75 14.40
C ALA A 300 -0.59 -17.55 15.06
N LEU A 301 -0.71 -18.88 15.11
CA LEU A 301 0.33 -19.77 15.64
C LEU A 301 1.60 -19.72 14.77
N ILE A 302 1.46 -19.80 13.45
CA ILE A 302 2.59 -19.68 12.51
C ILE A 302 3.30 -18.33 12.71
N ILE A 303 2.53 -17.24 12.82
CA ILE A 303 3.07 -15.90 13.09
C ILE A 303 3.82 -15.87 14.43
N ALA A 304 3.21 -16.40 15.49
CA ALA A 304 3.80 -16.42 16.83
C ALA A 304 5.11 -17.23 16.87
N VAL A 305 5.11 -18.43 16.27
CA VAL A 305 6.29 -19.30 16.17
C VAL A 305 7.38 -18.64 15.34
N TYR A 306 7.05 -18.10 14.16
CA TYR A 306 8.00 -17.39 13.31
C TYR A 306 8.64 -16.20 14.03
N ARG A 307 7.83 -15.37 14.70
CA ARG A 307 8.32 -14.23 15.49
C ARG A 307 9.24 -14.68 16.62
N ARG A 308 8.90 -15.78 17.31
CA ARG A 308 9.74 -16.36 18.37
C ARG A 308 11.07 -16.86 17.83
N LEU A 309 11.06 -17.63 16.74
CA LEU A 309 12.27 -18.15 16.10
C LEU A 309 13.18 -17.02 15.59
N ARG A 310 12.61 -15.97 14.97
CA ARG A 310 13.38 -14.78 14.56
C ARG A 310 14.02 -14.06 15.76
N ARG A 311 13.31 -13.91 16.87
CA ARG A 311 13.87 -13.29 18.08
C ARG A 311 15.02 -14.13 18.64
N LEU A 312 14.89 -15.44 18.66
CA LEU A 312 15.95 -16.36 19.11
C LEU A 312 17.17 -16.30 18.18
N ALA A 313 16.96 -16.33 16.86
CA ALA A 313 18.04 -16.24 15.87
C ALA A 313 18.79 -14.90 15.92
N ARG A 314 18.09 -13.78 16.20
CA ARG A 314 18.72 -12.47 16.40
C ARG A 314 19.57 -12.40 17.66
N ARG A 315 19.18 -13.11 18.74
CA ARG A 315 19.98 -13.22 19.97
C ARG A 315 21.20 -14.13 19.84
N ALA A 316 21.19 -15.04 18.87
CA ALA A 316 22.26 -16.01 18.63
C ALA A 316 23.33 -15.53 17.64
N ARG A 317 23.18 -14.35 17.02
CA ARG A 317 24.24 -13.74 16.20
C ARG A 317 25.20 -12.96 17.11
N PRO A 318 26.47 -13.38 17.26
CA PRO A 318 27.48 -12.52 17.88
C PRO A 318 27.65 -11.26 17.03
N THR A 319 27.79 -10.11 17.70
CA THR A 319 28.09 -8.79 17.13
C THR A 319 29.36 -8.81 16.32
#